data_AF-A0A368E9G2-F1
#
_entry.id   AF-A0A368E9G2-F1
#
_cell.length_a   1.000
_cell.length_b   1.000
_cell.length_c   1.000
_cell.angle_alpha   90.00
_cell.angle_beta   90.00
_cell.angle_gamma   90.00
#
_symmetry.space_group_name_H-M   'P 1'
#
loop_
_entity.id
_entity.type
_entity.pdbx_description
1 polymer ?
#
loop_
_entity_poly.entity_id
_entity_poly.type
_entity_poly.pdbx_seq_one_letter_code
_entity_poly.pdbx_strand_id
1 'polypeptide(L)'
;MALDHVNVYAVDEGDSWTIIDTGFWSKKTLSIWKSIVEKYFENKPISRVIVTHHHPDHVGLAGWFQKEFKAELWMTRTAWLMARML
;
A
#
# COMPACT_ATOMS: atom_id res chain seq x y z
N MET A 1 -7.77 3.90 24.36
CA MET A 1 -6.52 3.55 23.66
C MET A 1 -6.55 4.27 22.32
N ALA A 2 -5.51 5.04 21.98
CA ALA A 2 -5.37 5.61 20.65
C ALA A 2 -4.60 4.60 19.78
N LEU A 3 -5.07 4.38 18.55
CA LEU A 3 -4.30 3.64 17.55
C LEU A 3 -3.13 4.54 17.11
N ASP A 4 -1.89 4.13 17.37
CA ASP A 4 -0.68 4.92 17.07
C ASP A 4 0.19 4.31 15.95
N HIS A 5 -0.19 3.14 15.43
CA HIS A 5 0.46 2.47 14.33
C HIS A 5 -0.51 1.59 13.52
N VAL A 6 -0.09 1.23 12.31
CA VAL A 6 -0.72 0.22 11.44
C VAL A 6 0.38 -0.68 10.89
N ASN A 7 0.10 -1.97 10.79
CA ASN A 7 1.02 -2.93 10.18
C ASN A 7 0.66 -3.11 8.71
N VAL A 8 1.69 -3.21 7.88
CA VAL A 8 1.58 -3.53 6.45
C VAL A 8 2.48 -4.73 6.17
N TYR A 9 2.17 -5.48 5.12
CA TYR A 9 2.91 -6.69 4.78
C TYR A 9 3.42 -6.63 3.35
N ALA A 10 4.55 -7.28 3.12
CA ALA A 10 5.11 -7.50 1.79
C ALA A 10 5.27 -9.01 1.58
N VAL A 11 4.80 -9.51 0.44
CA VAL A 11 4.83 -10.92 0.07
C VAL A 11 5.68 -11.05 -1.19
N ASP A 12 6.70 -11.90 -1.12
CA ASP A 12 7.50 -12.27 -2.28
C ASP A 12 6.74 -13.33 -3.08
N GLU A 13 6.31 -12.98 -4.29
CA GLU A 13 5.59 -13.86 -5.23
C GLU A 13 6.56 -14.59 -6.19
N GLY A 14 7.87 -14.43 -5.99
CA GLY A 14 8.90 -14.98 -6.86
C GLY A 14 9.41 -13.95 -7.86
N ASP A 15 8.59 -13.56 -8.83
CA ASP A 15 8.96 -12.58 -9.88
C ASP A 15 8.67 -11.12 -9.50
N SER A 16 7.89 -10.92 -8.43
CA SER A 16 7.40 -9.61 -8.03
C SER A 16 7.00 -9.59 -6.55
N TRP A 17 6.69 -8.39 -6.05
CA TRP A 17 6.18 -8.17 -4.71
C TRP A 17 4.70 -7.80 -4.71
N THR A 18 3.95 -8.40 -3.79
CA THR A 18 2.61 -7.95 -3.40
C THR A 18 2.70 -7.19 -2.07
N ILE A 19 2.18 -5.97 -2.02
CA ILE A 19 2.03 -5.20 -0.78
C ILE A 19 0.60 -5.36 -0.26
N ILE A 20 0.43 -5.56 1.05
CA ILE A 20 -0.87 -5.61 1.72
C ILE A 20 -0.98 -4.41 2.66
N ASP A 21 -1.94 -3.54 2.35
CA ASP A 21 -2.18 -2.22 2.95
C ASP A 21 -0.99 -1.26 2.80
N THR A 22 -1.26 0.04 2.96
CA THR A 22 -0.32 1.09 2.52
C THR A 22 -0.06 2.17 3.56
N GLY A 23 -0.77 2.18 4.68
CA GLY A 23 -0.62 3.22 5.69
C GLY A 23 -1.43 4.49 5.38
N PHE A 24 -1.52 5.35 6.39
CA PHE A 24 -2.15 6.67 6.26
C PHE A 24 -1.35 7.59 5.35
N TRP A 25 -2.01 8.34 4.47
CA TRP A 25 -1.32 9.33 3.65
C TRP A 25 -0.76 10.47 4.50
N SER A 26 0.57 10.55 4.58
CA SER A 26 1.27 11.68 5.15
C SER A 26 2.66 11.79 4.54
N LYS A 27 3.30 12.97 4.65
CA LYS A 27 4.70 13.14 4.22
C LYS A 27 5.64 12.16 4.97
N LYS A 28 5.34 11.88 6.24
CA LYS A 28 6.11 10.93 7.07
C LYS A 28 5.97 9.50 6.53
N THR A 29 4.75 9.02 6.34
CA THR A 29 4.49 7.65 5.83
C THR A 29 5.08 7.46 4.43
N LEU A 30 4.93 8.46 3.55
CA LEU A 30 5.52 8.43 2.21
C LEU A 30 7.05 8.36 2.26
N SER A 31 7.70 9.12 3.16
CA SER A 31 9.15 9.04 3.33
C SER A 31 9.61 7.66 3.81
N ILE A 32 8.87 7.06 4.76
CA ILE A 32 9.15 5.71 5.26
C ILE A 32 9.07 4.70 4.11
N TRP A 33 8.01 4.77 3.29
CA TRP A 33 7.87 3.88 2.13
C TRP A 33 8.98 4.05 1.10
N LYS A 34 9.38 5.29 0.77
CA LYS A 34 10.50 5.53 -0.14
C LYS A 34 11.79 4.84 0.35
N SER A 35 12.12 4.99 1.63
CA SER A 35 13.29 4.34 2.22
C SER A 35 13.18 2.81 2.25
N ILE A 36 11.98 2.27 2.48
CA ILE A 36 11.73 0.82 2.43
C ILE A 36 11.93 0.29 1.00
N VAL A 37 11.36 0.97 0.01
CA VAL A 37 11.45 0.58 -1.41
C VAL A 37 12.90 0.57 -1.88
N GLU A 38 13.63 1.65 -1.64
CA GLU A 38 15.06 1.77 -1.98
C GLU A 38 15.89 0.67 -1.30
N LYS A 39 15.56 0.30 -0.07
CA LYS A 39 16.37 -0.68 0.67
C LYS A 39 16.07 -2.14 0.33
N TYR A 40 14.82 -2.48 0.03
CA TYR A 40 14.38 -3.88 0.01
C TYR A 40 13.74 -4.34 -1.30
N PHE A 41 13.37 -3.43 -2.21
CA PHE A 41 12.56 -3.75 -3.39
C PHE A 41 13.28 -3.51 -4.73
N GLU A 42 14.61 -3.29 -4.73
CA GLU A 42 15.34 -2.99 -5.98
C GLU A 42 15.44 -4.17 -6.95
N ASN A 43 15.40 -5.41 -6.45
CA ASN A 43 15.67 -6.60 -7.28
C ASN A 43 14.44 -7.13 -8.03
N LYS A 44 13.22 -6.69 -7.68
CA LYS A 44 11.96 -7.19 -8.26
C LYS A 44 10.90 -6.08 -8.22
N PRO A 45 10.01 -5.99 -9.22
CA PRO A 45 8.97 -4.97 -9.24
C PRO A 45 7.93 -5.20 -8.13
N ILE A 46 7.32 -4.12 -7.64
CA ILE A 46 6.06 -4.18 -6.90
C ILE A 46 4.93 -4.23 -7.93
N SER A 47 4.33 -5.40 -8.13
CA SER A 47 3.33 -5.64 -9.19
C SER A 47 1.89 -5.46 -8.69
N ARG A 48 1.65 -5.61 -7.38
CA ARG A 48 0.31 -5.58 -6.78
C ARG A 48 0.29 -4.88 -5.43
N VAL A 49 -0.80 -4.15 -5.19
CA VAL A 49 -1.25 -3.71 -3.87
C VAL A 49 -2.60 -4.32 -3.59
N ILE A 50 -2.72 -5.04 -2.46
CA ILE A 50 -3.99 -5.47 -1.90
C ILE A 50 -4.34 -4.53 -0.75
N VAL A 51 -5.53 -3.95 -0.75
CA VAL A 51 -6.02 -3.18 0.40
C VAL A 51 -7.16 -3.92 1.08
N THR A 52 -7.05 -4.15 2.38
CA THR A 52 -7.98 -4.93 3.18
C THR A 52 -9.35 -4.26 3.27
N HIS A 53 -9.38 -2.96 3.56
CA HIS A 53 -10.59 -2.16 3.63
C HIS A 53 -10.31 -0.66 3.43
N HIS A 54 -11.37 0.15 3.41
CA HIS A 54 -11.33 1.54 2.96
C HIS A 54 -10.78 2.57 3.96
N HIS A 55 -10.47 2.17 5.20
CA HIS A 55 -10.03 3.15 6.19
C HIS A 55 -8.71 3.83 5.76
N PRO A 56 -8.54 5.13 6.05
CA PRO A 56 -7.42 5.91 5.53
C PRO A 56 -6.04 5.37 5.89
N ASP A 57 -5.90 4.72 7.05
CA ASP A 57 -4.67 4.08 7.52
C ASP A 57 -4.31 2.80 6.76
N HIS A 58 -5.20 2.28 5.91
CA HIS A 58 -4.95 1.13 5.05
C HIS A 58 -4.83 1.55 3.58
N VAL A 59 -5.77 2.35 3.07
CA VAL A 59 -5.85 2.74 1.66
C VAL A 59 -5.00 3.96 1.29
N GLY A 60 -4.51 4.72 2.27
CA GLY A 60 -4.02 6.09 2.10
C GLY A 60 -2.95 6.29 1.03
N LEU A 61 -2.03 5.33 0.85
CA LEU A 61 -0.97 5.40 -0.16
C LEU A 61 -1.18 4.47 -1.37
N ALA A 62 -2.34 3.82 -1.51
CA ALA A 62 -2.62 2.93 -2.64
C ALA A 62 -2.41 3.63 -4.00
N GLY A 63 -2.89 4.87 -4.14
CA GLY A 63 -2.71 5.64 -5.38
C GLY A 63 -1.24 5.98 -5.69
N TRP A 64 -0.39 6.14 -4.67
CA TRP A 64 1.05 6.35 -4.87
C TRP A 64 1.69 5.09 -5.47
N PHE A 65 1.35 3.92 -4.95
CA PHE A 65 1.85 2.66 -5.50
C PHE A 65 1.43 2.44 -6.96
N GLN A 66 0.17 2.73 -7.30
CA GLN A 66 -0.30 2.67 -8.69
C GLN A 66 0.46 3.65 -9.59
N LYS A 67 0.71 4.87 -9.13
CA LYS A 67 1.39 5.91 -9.93
C LYS A 67 2.84 5.56 -10.20
N GLU A 68 3.61 5.26 -9.15
CA GLU A 68 5.06 5.08 -9.22
C GLU A 68 5.47 3.71 -9.74
N PHE A 69 4.80 2.63 -9.33
CA PHE A 69 5.19 1.25 -9.66
C PHE A 69 4.29 0.59 -10.69
N LYS A 70 3.20 1.25 -11.12
CA LYS A 70 2.15 0.65 -11.96
C LYS A 70 1.52 -0.60 -11.32
N ALA A 71 1.57 -0.67 -9.99
CA ALA A 71 1.01 -1.79 -9.24
C ALA A 71 -0.50 -1.89 -9.46
N GLU A 72 -1.00 -3.10 -9.69
CA GLU A 72 -2.44 -3.36 -9.78
C GLU A 72 -3.08 -3.26 -8.39
N LEU A 73 -4.21 -2.55 -8.29
CA LEU A 73 -4.93 -2.39 -7.02
C LEU A 73 -6.02 -3.46 -6.90
N TRP A 74 -5.90 -4.30 -5.87
CA TRP A 74 -6.86 -5.33 -5.53
C TRP A 74 -7.57 -4.98 -4.23
N MET A 75 -8.90 -4.98 -4.28
CA MET A 75 -9.78 -4.67 -3.15
C MET A 75 -11.09 -5.41 -3.34
N THR A 76 -11.80 -5.70 -2.24
CA THR A 76 -13.21 -6.11 -2.38
C THR A 76 -14.01 -4.96 -2.98
N ARG A 77 -15.02 -5.27 -3.80
CA ARG A 77 -15.85 -4.26 -4.47
C ARG A 77 -16.41 -3.21 -3.49
N THR A 78 -16.92 -3.66 -2.35
CA THR A 78 -17.49 -2.78 -1.33
C THR A 78 -16.44 -1.86 -0.72
N ALA A 79 -15.27 -2.39 -0.36
CA ALA A 79 -14.18 -1.56 0.16
C ALA A 79 -13.71 -0.51 -0.86
N TRP A 80 -13.57 -0.90 -2.12
CA TRP A 80 -13.17 0.04 -3.17
C TRP A 80 -14.20 1.15 -3.39
N LEU A 81 -15.50 0.82 -3.41
CA LEU A 81 -16.56 1.82 -3.54
C LEU A 81 -16.56 2.81 -2.37
N MET A 82 -16.41 2.31 -1.14
CA MET A 82 -16.32 3.18 0.05
C MET A 82 -15.10 4.10 -0.01
N ALA A 83 -13.93 3.59 -0.40
CA ALA A 83 -12.71 4.37 -0.50
C ALA A 83 -12.78 5.52 -1.52
N ARG A 84 -13.65 5.41 -2.53
CA ARG A 84 -13.86 6.47 -3.56
C ARG A 84 -14.87 7.54 -3.17
N MET A 85 -15.63 7.32 -2.11
CA MET A 85 -16.66 8.23 -1.63
C MET A 85 -16.17 9.13 -0.48
N LEU A 86 -14.96 8.87 0.03
CA LEU A 86 -14.26 9.65 1.05
C LEU A 86 -13.24 10.58 0.42
#